data_AF-A0A388Q6U0-F1
#
_entry.id   AF-A0A388Q6U0-F1
#
_cell.length_a   1.000
_cell.length_b   1.000
_cell.length_c   1.000
_cell.angle_alpha   90.00
_cell.angle_beta   90.00
_cell.angle_gamma   90.00
#
_symmetry.space_group_name_H-M   'P 1'
#
loop_
_entity.id
_entity.type
_entity.pdbx_description
1 polymer ?
#
loop_
_entity_poly.entity_id
_entity_poly.type
_entity_poly.pdbx_seq_one_letter_code
_entity_poly.pdbx_strand_id
1 'polypeptide(L)'
;MLRGDAACGGSDWLKSGGCKNVAAARRWYELAGNGGESWAWTTIGHTYCGPKWGSENRCADVANARIWFERGAAAGDANALGWLGDTYCGPGWDINGTKCADKDGAVAWFQKAAAAGKTYAMVSLGNISCGDGWHSDSVAHCLDQVGGQQWLEKAALAGDGNGMALLGKFYWMNYADEKACSWLRKALASDTIGGGTRSVVSSWLLSCPK
;
A
#
# COMPACT_ATOMS: atom_id res chain seq x y z
N MET A 1 21.68 19.28 26.42
CA MET A 1 22.07 17.87 26.59
C MET A 1 20.90 17.19 27.28
N LEU A 2 20.24 16.19 26.69
CA LEU A 2 20.73 14.81 26.65
C LEU A 2 20.38 14.16 25.30
N ARG A 3 21.37 14.15 24.39
CA ARG A 3 21.47 13.10 23.38
C ARG A 3 21.91 11.85 24.15
N GLY A 4 20.98 10.96 24.46
CA GLY A 4 21.27 9.69 25.12
C GLY A 4 20.69 8.57 24.28
N ASP A 5 21.51 8.02 23.38
CA ASP A 5 21.52 6.62 22.93
C ASP A 5 20.21 5.92 22.51
N ALA A 6 19.16 6.66 22.14
CA ALA A 6 17.88 6.13 21.67
C ALA A 6 17.74 6.18 20.14
N ALA A 7 18.78 5.81 19.40
CA ALA A 7 18.76 5.76 17.94
C ALA A 7 17.96 4.56 17.41
N CYS A 8 16.64 4.54 17.63
CA CYS A 8 15.72 3.64 16.92
C CYS A 8 14.69 4.50 16.17
N GLY A 9 15.17 5.28 15.19
CA GLY A 9 14.34 6.07 14.27
C GLY A 9 14.14 5.33 12.95
N GLY A 10 12.88 5.16 12.53
CA GLY A 10 12.48 4.58 11.24
C GLY A 10 12.15 3.08 11.30
N SER A 11 11.28 2.59 10.40
CA SER A 11 10.77 1.20 10.33
C SER A 11 11.83 0.09 10.17
N ASP A 12 13.12 0.45 10.06
CA ASP A 12 14.27 -0.44 9.90
C ASP A 12 14.93 -0.89 11.22
N TRP A 13 14.41 -0.47 12.39
CA TRP A 13 15.00 -0.81 13.70
C TRP A 13 14.93 -2.30 14.08
N LEU A 14 14.19 -3.13 13.34
CA LEU A 14 14.16 -4.60 13.51
C LEU A 14 15.07 -5.35 12.52
N LYS A 15 15.42 -4.75 11.37
CA LYS A 15 16.27 -5.42 10.36
C LYS A 15 17.76 -5.14 10.52
N SER A 16 18.12 -4.07 11.20
CA SER A 16 19.49 -3.83 11.62
C SER A 16 19.66 -4.31 13.06
N GLY A 17 20.67 -5.14 13.31
CA GLY A 17 21.14 -5.49 14.66
C GLY A 17 21.71 -4.30 15.44
N GLY A 18 21.04 -3.14 15.40
CA GLY A 18 21.44 -1.86 15.98
C GLY A 18 20.54 -1.36 17.11
N CYS A 19 19.30 -1.85 17.25
CA CYS A 19 18.46 -1.46 18.39
C CYS A 19 18.79 -2.39 19.58
N LYS A 20 19.70 -1.93 20.46
CA LYS A 20 20.13 -2.69 21.64
C LYS A 20 19.01 -2.98 22.64
N ASN A 21 17.84 -2.33 22.55
CA ASN A 21 16.73 -2.51 23.49
C ASN A 21 15.34 -2.28 22.86
N VAL A 22 14.80 -3.32 22.20
CA VAL A 22 13.44 -3.35 21.64
C VAL A 22 12.35 -3.06 22.68
N ALA A 23 12.53 -3.54 23.93
CA ALA A 23 11.56 -3.32 24.99
C ALA A 23 11.49 -1.85 25.43
N ALA A 24 12.63 -1.16 25.49
CA ALA A 24 12.67 0.27 25.77
C ALA A 24 12.03 1.08 24.64
N ALA A 25 12.31 0.75 23.37
CA ALA A 25 11.69 1.43 22.23
C ALA A 25 10.16 1.29 22.24
N ARG A 26 9.64 0.09 22.52
CA ARG A 26 8.19 -0.14 22.67
C ARG A 26 7.57 0.76 23.73
N ARG A 27 8.18 0.84 24.92
CA ARG A 27 7.68 1.68 26.02
C ARG A 27 7.58 3.16 25.62
N TRP A 28 8.54 3.66 24.85
CA TRP A 28 8.51 5.05 24.35
C TRP A 28 7.36 5.28 23.37
N TYR A 29 7.13 4.36 22.43
CA TYR A 29 5.99 4.46 21.51
C TYR A 29 4.65 4.32 22.24
N GLU A 30 4.54 3.45 23.24
CA GLU A 30 3.35 3.35 24.08
C GLU A 30 3.09 4.65 24.85
N LEU A 31 4.14 5.28 25.40
CA LEU A 31 4.03 6.58 26.05
C LEU A 31 3.55 7.67 25.08
N ALA A 32 4.13 7.73 23.88
CA ALA A 32 3.72 8.68 22.84
C ALA A 32 2.25 8.47 22.44
N GLY A 33 1.85 7.22 22.18
CA GLY A 33 0.47 6.87 21.83
C GLY A 33 -0.52 7.22 22.95
N ASN A 34 -0.17 6.98 24.21
CA ASN A 34 -0.96 7.39 25.37
C ASN A 34 -1.02 8.93 25.52
N GLY A 35 -0.01 9.64 25.02
CA GLY A 35 0.03 11.09 24.91
C GLY A 35 -0.77 11.67 23.74
N GLY A 36 -1.42 10.83 22.92
CA GLY A 36 -2.25 11.23 21.77
C GLY A 36 -1.55 11.15 20.41
N GLU A 37 -0.29 10.73 20.35
CA GLU A 37 0.47 10.57 19.11
C GLU A 37 0.04 9.27 18.38
N SER A 38 -0.99 9.36 17.53
CA SER A 38 -1.63 8.22 16.87
C SER A 38 -0.69 7.36 16.01
N TRP A 39 0.31 7.98 15.38
CA TRP A 39 1.32 7.31 14.57
C TRP A 39 2.21 6.34 15.38
N ALA A 40 2.30 6.52 16.70
CA ALA A 40 3.09 5.65 17.57
C ALA A 40 2.50 4.23 17.61
N TRP A 41 1.16 4.12 17.62
CA TRP A 41 0.47 2.83 17.56
C TRP A 41 0.72 2.11 16.24
N THR A 42 0.64 2.82 15.12
CA THR A 42 0.97 2.26 13.80
C THR A 42 2.42 1.81 13.71
N THR A 43 3.34 2.56 14.33
CA THR A 43 4.75 2.18 14.40
C THR A 43 4.97 0.89 15.18
N ILE A 44 4.23 0.68 16.28
CA ILE A 44 4.26 -0.60 17.01
C ILE A 44 3.63 -1.71 16.15
N GLY A 45 2.53 -1.44 15.44
CA GLY A 45 1.92 -2.41 14.53
C GLY A 45 2.88 -2.87 13.42
N HIS A 46 3.70 -1.96 12.89
CA HIS A 46 4.75 -2.29 11.91
C HIS A 46 5.78 -3.28 12.44
N THR A 47 5.94 -3.45 13.75
CA THR A 47 6.89 -4.44 14.30
C THR A 47 6.49 -5.88 14.01
N TYR A 48 5.21 -6.09 13.75
CA TYR A 48 4.64 -7.37 13.37
C TYR A 48 4.51 -7.51 11.85
N CYS A 49 4.92 -6.48 11.11
CA CYS A 49 4.84 -6.37 9.67
C CYS A 49 6.19 -6.05 8.99
N GLY A 50 6.25 -6.29 7.68
CA GLY A 50 7.40 -5.96 6.85
C GLY A 50 7.56 -4.45 6.68
N PRO A 51 8.77 -3.98 6.33
CA PRO A 51 9.10 -2.55 6.31
C PRO A 51 8.45 -1.78 5.14
N LYS A 52 7.82 -2.45 4.18
CA LYS A 52 7.32 -1.81 2.95
C LYS A 52 5.95 -2.32 2.54
N TRP A 53 5.19 -1.39 1.95
CA TRP A 53 4.00 -1.67 1.15
C TRP A 53 4.39 -2.51 -0.07
N GLY A 54 3.64 -3.58 -0.39
CA GLY A 54 3.88 -4.40 -1.58
C GLY A 54 5.00 -5.45 -1.52
N SER A 55 5.59 -5.76 -0.35
CA SER A 55 6.54 -6.87 -0.24
C SER A 55 5.87 -8.20 0.12
N GLU A 56 6.41 -9.32 -0.40
CA GLU A 56 6.07 -10.67 0.06
C GLU A 56 6.28 -10.80 1.59
N ASN A 57 5.41 -11.55 2.26
CA ASN A 57 5.40 -11.77 3.71
C ASN A 57 5.18 -10.51 4.58
N ARG A 58 4.11 -9.77 4.28
CA ARG A 58 3.83 -8.43 4.82
C ARG A 58 3.52 -8.35 6.30
N CYS A 59 2.92 -9.36 6.93
CA CYS A 59 2.80 -9.42 8.38
C CYS A 59 3.02 -10.85 8.87
N ALA A 60 4.11 -11.06 9.60
CA ALA A 60 4.43 -12.36 10.18
C ALA A 60 3.45 -12.71 11.32
N ASP A 61 2.92 -11.70 12.00
CA ASP A 61 1.93 -11.86 13.07
C ASP A 61 0.78 -10.87 12.88
N VAL A 62 -0.18 -11.29 12.05
CA VAL A 62 -1.36 -10.51 11.69
C VAL A 62 -2.23 -10.19 12.91
N ALA A 63 -2.31 -11.09 13.88
CA ALA A 63 -3.16 -10.92 15.05
C ALA A 63 -2.65 -9.77 15.93
N ASN A 64 -1.35 -9.78 16.25
CA ASN A 64 -0.75 -8.68 17.00
C ASN A 64 -0.71 -7.38 16.20
N ALA A 65 -0.44 -7.43 14.89
CA ALA A 65 -0.46 -6.24 14.04
C ALA A 65 -1.82 -5.52 14.10
N ARG A 66 -2.94 -6.27 13.99
CA ARG A 66 -4.30 -5.71 14.05
C ARG A 66 -4.57 -4.95 15.33
N ILE A 67 -4.21 -5.50 16.49
CA ILE A 67 -4.43 -4.85 17.79
C ILE A 67 -3.82 -3.44 17.80
N TRP A 68 -2.62 -3.27 17.27
CA TRP A 68 -1.93 -1.98 17.27
C TRP A 68 -2.45 -1.03 16.18
N PHE A 69 -2.78 -1.54 14.99
CA PHE A 69 -3.41 -0.71 13.97
C PHE A 69 -4.82 -0.26 14.34
N GLU A 70 -5.59 -1.08 15.06
CA GLU A 70 -6.90 -0.68 15.61
C GLU A 70 -6.75 0.49 16.59
N ARG A 71 -5.73 0.47 17.46
CA ARG A 71 -5.41 1.61 18.34
C ARG A 71 -5.01 2.85 17.55
N GLY A 72 -4.17 2.70 16.52
CA GLY A 72 -3.78 3.82 15.64
C GLY A 72 -5.00 4.41 14.92
N ALA A 73 -5.87 3.56 14.39
CA ALA A 73 -7.09 3.97 13.69
C ALA A 73 -8.08 4.67 14.64
N ALA A 74 -8.27 4.14 15.86
CA ALA A 74 -9.10 4.76 16.88
C ALA A 74 -8.56 6.13 17.33
N ALA A 75 -7.23 6.31 17.31
CA ALA A 75 -6.56 7.58 17.56
C ALA A 75 -6.50 8.50 16.33
N GLY A 76 -7.10 8.11 15.20
CA GLY A 76 -7.20 8.94 14.00
C GLY A 76 -6.02 8.86 13.02
N ASP A 77 -5.11 7.89 13.18
CA ASP A 77 -4.05 7.67 12.18
C ASP A 77 -4.62 7.01 10.92
N ALA A 78 -4.72 7.79 9.85
CA ALA A 78 -5.18 7.33 8.55
C ALA A 78 -4.27 6.26 7.92
N ASN A 79 -2.99 6.17 8.30
CA ASN A 79 -2.14 5.07 7.83
C ASN A 79 -2.58 3.75 8.46
N ALA A 80 -2.95 3.75 9.74
CA ALA A 80 -3.42 2.56 10.45
C ALA A 80 -4.63 1.92 9.76
N LEU A 81 -5.54 2.74 9.22
CA LEU A 81 -6.70 2.29 8.46
C LEU A 81 -6.32 1.42 7.26
N GLY A 82 -5.33 1.84 6.47
CA GLY A 82 -4.91 1.04 5.33
C GLY A 82 -4.15 -0.22 5.75
N TRP A 83 -3.32 -0.12 6.79
CA TRP A 83 -2.65 -1.29 7.36
C TRP A 83 -3.65 -2.32 7.91
N LEU A 84 -4.78 -1.89 8.47
CA LEU A 84 -5.88 -2.80 8.80
C LEU A 84 -6.40 -3.49 7.55
N GLY A 85 -6.72 -2.77 6.47
CA GLY A 85 -7.14 -3.40 5.21
C GLY A 85 -6.15 -4.45 4.72
N ASP A 86 -4.85 -4.18 4.84
CA ASP A 86 -3.79 -5.10 4.47
C ASP A 86 -3.71 -6.34 5.37
N THR A 87 -4.09 -6.24 6.65
CA THR A 87 -4.18 -7.40 7.56
C THR A 87 -5.30 -8.37 7.21
N TYR A 88 -6.34 -7.92 6.50
CA TYR A 88 -7.43 -8.77 5.99
C TYR A 88 -7.08 -9.35 4.62
N CYS A 89 -6.46 -8.54 3.76
CA CYS A 89 -6.18 -8.92 2.39
C CYS A 89 -4.93 -9.81 2.26
N GLY A 90 -3.87 -9.52 3.02
CA GLY A 90 -2.55 -10.14 2.88
C GLY A 90 -1.57 -9.31 2.03
N PRO A 91 -0.32 -9.78 1.82
CA PRO A 91 0.65 -9.16 0.92
C PRO A 91 0.17 -9.26 -0.53
N GLY A 92 -0.78 -8.42 -0.90
CA GLY A 92 -1.49 -8.58 -2.15
C GLY A 92 -1.26 -7.46 -3.13
N TRP A 93 -0.36 -6.50 -2.93
CA TRP A 93 -0.20 -5.46 -3.96
C TRP A 93 0.95 -5.79 -4.91
N ASP A 94 0.64 -6.07 -6.16
CA ASP A 94 1.53 -5.85 -7.30
C ASP A 94 0.76 -5.32 -8.52
N ILE A 95 1.47 -5.01 -9.61
CA ILE A 95 0.88 -4.57 -10.86
C ILE A 95 0.14 -5.70 -11.61
N ASN A 96 0.32 -6.95 -11.19
CA ASN A 96 -0.29 -8.16 -11.73
C ASN A 96 -1.53 -8.63 -10.98
N GLY A 97 -1.90 -7.94 -9.89
CA GLY A 97 -3.16 -8.07 -9.19
C GLY A 97 -3.00 -8.35 -7.69
N THR A 98 -4.14 -8.50 -7.02
CA THR A 98 -4.19 -8.70 -5.58
C THR A 98 -4.78 -10.05 -5.19
N LYS A 99 -3.95 -10.87 -4.54
CA LYS A 99 -4.42 -12.05 -3.82
C LYS A 99 -4.92 -11.63 -2.44
N CYS A 100 -6.23 -11.47 -2.34
CA CYS A 100 -6.92 -10.99 -1.15
C CYS A 100 -7.65 -12.14 -0.45
N ALA A 101 -7.26 -12.47 0.78
CA ALA A 101 -7.89 -13.56 1.54
C ALA A 101 -9.31 -13.18 2.02
N ASP A 102 -9.47 -11.98 2.59
CA ASP A 102 -10.77 -11.42 2.99
C ASP A 102 -10.99 -10.07 2.30
N LYS A 103 -11.69 -10.10 1.16
CA LYS A 103 -11.98 -8.91 0.34
C LYS A 103 -12.92 -7.94 1.05
N ASP A 104 -13.98 -8.44 1.66
CA ASP A 104 -15.01 -7.59 2.26
C ASP A 104 -14.46 -6.86 3.49
N GLY A 105 -13.72 -7.58 4.34
CA GLY A 105 -13.01 -6.98 5.47
C GLY A 105 -11.99 -5.93 5.01
N ALA A 106 -11.23 -6.22 3.96
CA ALA A 106 -10.23 -5.30 3.42
C ALA A 106 -10.85 -4.03 2.82
N VAL A 107 -11.91 -4.17 2.01
CA VAL A 107 -12.60 -3.05 1.34
C VAL A 107 -13.13 -2.06 2.36
N ALA A 108 -13.74 -2.52 3.46
CA ALA A 108 -14.27 -1.65 4.50
C ALA A 108 -13.19 -0.74 5.11
N TRP A 109 -11.98 -1.26 5.34
CA TRP A 109 -10.87 -0.50 5.88
C TRP A 109 -10.19 0.40 4.84
N PHE A 110 -9.99 -0.10 3.62
CA PHE A 110 -9.41 0.70 2.55
C PHE A 110 -10.30 1.86 2.13
N GLN A 111 -11.63 1.71 2.14
CA GLN A 111 -12.56 2.81 1.89
C GLN A 111 -12.39 3.94 2.91
N LYS A 112 -12.23 3.61 4.20
CA LYS A 112 -11.95 4.60 5.25
C LYS A 112 -10.61 5.30 5.03
N ALA A 113 -9.56 4.54 4.70
CA ALA A 113 -8.24 5.10 4.39
C ALA A 113 -8.26 6.00 3.15
N ALA A 114 -8.96 5.59 2.09
CA ALA A 114 -9.13 6.37 0.87
C ALA A 114 -9.93 7.66 1.11
N ALA A 115 -10.96 7.62 1.96
CA ALA A 115 -11.70 8.81 2.39
C ALA A 115 -10.81 9.80 3.17
N ALA A 116 -9.79 9.28 3.87
CA ALA A 116 -8.74 10.07 4.52
C ALA A 116 -7.59 10.47 3.57
N GLY A 117 -7.77 10.31 2.24
CA GLY A 117 -6.81 10.74 1.22
C GLY A 117 -5.62 9.81 1.00
N LYS A 118 -5.64 8.58 1.54
CA LYS A 118 -4.55 7.62 1.33
C LYS A 118 -4.63 7.00 -0.07
N THR A 119 -3.75 7.45 -0.95
CA THR A 119 -3.70 7.01 -2.35
C THR A 119 -3.43 5.52 -2.50
N TYR A 120 -2.53 4.96 -1.68
CA TYR A 120 -2.25 3.53 -1.70
C TYR A 120 -3.51 2.68 -1.41
N ALA A 121 -4.44 3.17 -0.58
CA ALA A 121 -5.70 2.48 -0.32
C ALA A 121 -6.66 2.56 -1.52
N MET A 122 -6.65 3.67 -2.26
CA MET A 122 -7.36 3.78 -3.53
C MET A 122 -6.79 2.77 -4.55
N VAL A 123 -5.46 2.63 -4.60
CA VAL A 123 -4.82 1.60 -5.44
C VAL A 123 -5.26 0.19 -5.03
N SER A 124 -5.27 -0.11 -3.73
CA SER A 124 -5.75 -1.42 -3.22
C SER A 124 -7.21 -1.69 -3.59
N LEU A 125 -8.10 -0.70 -3.49
CA LEU A 125 -9.50 -0.83 -3.90
C LEU A 125 -9.62 -1.12 -5.40
N GLY A 126 -8.89 -0.37 -6.23
CA GLY A 126 -8.84 -0.60 -7.68
C GLY A 126 -8.35 -2.01 -8.02
N ASN A 127 -7.33 -2.48 -7.31
CA ASN A 127 -6.81 -3.82 -7.49
C ASN A 127 -7.80 -4.91 -7.06
N ILE A 128 -8.45 -4.77 -5.89
CA ILE A 128 -9.45 -5.72 -5.39
C ILE A 128 -10.63 -5.83 -6.35
N SER A 129 -11.07 -4.70 -6.92
CA SER A 129 -12.14 -4.66 -7.92
C SER A 129 -11.80 -5.44 -9.19
N CYS A 130 -10.54 -5.52 -9.60
CA CYS A 130 -10.14 -6.37 -10.73
C CYS A 130 -9.78 -7.82 -10.31
N GLY A 131 -9.37 -8.05 -9.06
CA GLY A 131 -9.09 -9.38 -8.52
C GLY A 131 -8.04 -10.13 -9.34
N ASP A 132 -8.32 -11.39 -9.69
CA ASP A 132 -7.42 -12.20 -10.53
C ASP A 132 -7.41 -11.75 -12.01
N GLY A 133 -8.33 -10.86 -12.41
CA GLY A 133 -8.47 -10.37 -13.78
C GLY A 133 -7.24 -9.64 -14.31
N TRP A 134 -6.34 -9.19 -13.43
CA TRP A 134 -5.06 -8.61 -13.82
C TRP A 134 -4.06 -9.58 -14.46
N HIS A 135 -4.29 -10.90 -14.36
CA HIS A 135 -3.51 -11.93 -15.06
C HIS A 135 -4.05 -12.23 -16.48
N SER A 136 -5.14 -11.57 -16.87
CA SER A 136 -5.72 -11.68 -18.20
C SER A 136 -5.24 -10.54 -19.10
N ASP A 137 -5.31 -10.77 -20.41
CA ASP A 137 -5.09 -9.75 -21.44
C ASP A 137 -6.29 -8.81 -21.60
N SER A 138 -7.38 -9.02 -20.84
CA SER A 138 -8.61 -8.23 -20.95
C SER A 138 -9.22 -7.84 -19.60
N VAL A 139 -9.69 -6.59 -19.52
CA VAL A 139 -10.46 -6.07 -18.37
C VAL A 139 -11.79 -6.81 -18.16
N ALA A 140 -12.26 -7.60 -19.14
CA ALA A 140 -13.46 -8.44 -19.05
C ALA A 140 -13.49 -9.35 -17.81
N HIS A 141 -12.32 -9.70 -17.28
CA HIS A 141 -12.17 -10.60 -16.13
C HIS A 141 -12.10 -9.87 -14.78
N CYS A 142 -12.16 -8.54 -14.78
CA CYS A 142 -12.30 -7.77 -13.55
C CYS A 142 -13.70 -7.99 -12.93
N LEU A 143 -13.76 -8.13 -11.61
CA LEU A 143 -15.03 -8.29 -10.88
C LEU A 143 -15.91 -7.04 -10.98
N ASP A 144 -15.28 -5.86 -10.93
CA ASP A 144 -15.90 -4.56 -11.09
C ASP A 144 -14.97 -3.63 -11.88
N GLN A 145 -15.15 -3.58 -13.19
CA GLN A 145 -14.35 -2.75 -14.09
C GLN A 145 -14.50 -1.25 -13.79
N VAL A 146 -15.75 -0.82 -13.56
CA VAL A 146 -16.07 0.60 -13.42
C VAL A 146 -15.54 1.13 -12.11
N GLY A 147 -15.82 0.44 -10.99
CA GLY A 147 -15.29 0.81 -9.69
C GLY A 147 -13.77 0.67 -9.63
N GLY A 148 -13.21 -0.37 -10.26
CA GLY A 148 -11.76 -0.55 -10.38
C GLY A 148 -11.08 0.64 -11.07
N GLN A 149 -11.56 1.01 -12.26
CA GLN A 149 -11.05 2.17 -12.99
C GLN A 149 -11.20 3.47 -12.19
N GLN A 150 -12.36 3.71 -11.57
CA GLN A 150 -12.60 4.94 -10.80
C GLN A 150 -11.63 5.09 -9.62
N TRP A 151 -11.33 4.01 -8.91
CA TRP A 151 -10.36 4.06 -7.81
C TRP A 151 -8.93 4.31 -8.30
N LEU A 152 -8.54 3.70 -9.41
CA LEU A 152 -7.22 3.91 -10.03
C LEU A 152 -7.07 5.33 -10.58
N GLU A 153 -8.13 5.89 -11.18
CA GLU A 153 -8.15 7.28 -11.63
C GLU A 153 -8.00 8.25 -10.46
N LYS A 154 -8.71 8.02 -9.35
CA LYS A 154 -8.54 8.83 -8.13
C LYS A 154 -7.09 8.78 -7.60
N ALA A 155 -6.49 7.59 -7.55
CA ALA A 155 -5.11 7.42 -7.11
C ALA A 155 -4.13 8.15 -8.05
N ALA A 156 -4.29 7.96 -9.36
CA ALA A 156 -3.43 8.55 -10.38
C ALA A 156 -3.52 10.08 -10.38
N LEU A 157 -4.73 10.64 -10.26
CA LEU A 157 -4.95 12.10 -10.17
C LEU A 157 -4.41 12.69 -8.86
N ALA A 158 -4.34 11.90 -7.80
CA ALA A 158 -3.70 12.27 -6.55
C ALA A 158 -2.16 12.13 -6.57
N GLY A 159 -1.56 11.79 -7.71
CA GLY A 159 -0.11 11.73 -7.91
C GLY A 159 0.54 10.37 -7.63
N ASP A 160 -0.26 9.33 -7.38
CA ASP A 160 0.26 8.01 -7.03
C ASP A 160 0.78 7.27 -8.28
N GLY A 161 2.09 7.04 -8.35
CA GLY A 161 2.74 6.35 -9.46
C GLY A 161 2.28 4.91 -9.65
N ASN A 162 1.88 4.22 -8.58
CA ASN A 162 1.32 2.87 -8.67
C ASN A 162 -0.11 2.90 -9.21
N GLY A 163 -0.91 3.89 -8.80
CA GLY A 163 -2.21 4.18 -9.38
C GLY A 163 -2.11 4.50 -10.87
N MET A 164 -1.15 5.34 -11.27
CA MET A 164 -0.87 5.64 -12.68
C MET A 164 -0.48 4.39 -13.47
N ALA A 165 0.39 3.53 -12.91
CA ALA A 165 0.82 2.30 -13.56
C ALA A 165 -0.34 1.34 -13.81
N LEU A 166 -1.19 1.13 -12.79
CA LEU A 166 -2.34 0.24 -12.87
C LEU A 166 -3.46 0.81 -13.76
N LEU A 167 -3.65 2.13 -13.78
CA LEU A 167 -4.55 2.77 -14.74
C LEU A 167 -4.04 2.63 -16.18
N GLY A 168 -2.73 2.78 -16.38
CA GLY A 168 -2.08 2.51 -17.67
C GLY A 168 -2.29 1.06 -18.11
N LYS A 169 -2.10 0.09 -17.20
CA LYS A 169 -2.40 -1.33 -17.44
C LYS A 169 -3.87 -1.56 -17.78
N PHE A 170 -4.78 -0.96 -17.03
CA PHE A 170 -6.21 -1.10 -17.26
C PHE A 170 -6.59 -0.65 -18.67
N TYR A 171 -6.07 0.49 -19.13
CA TYR A 171 -6.27 0.93 -20.51
C TYR A 171 -5.58 0.01 -21.51
N TRP A 172 -4.34 -0.44 -21.24
CA TRP A 172 -3.60 -1.36 -22.12
C TRP A 172 -4.37 -2.64 -22.43
N MET A 173 -4.99 -3.24 -21.41
CA MET A 173 -5.82 -4.45 -21.52
C MET A 173 -7.14 -4.23 -22.28
N ASN A 174 -7.56 -2.99 -22.50
CA ASN A 174 -8.78 -2.67 -23.25
C ASN A 174 -8.43 -2.22 -24.68
N TYR A 175 -7.48 -1.28 -24.79
CA TYR A 175 -6.96 -0.70 -26.01
C TYR A 175 -5.48 -0.37 -25.79
N ALA A 176 -4.57 -1.09 -26.45
CA ALA A 176 -3.13 -0.83 -26.41
C ALA A 176 -2.78 0.44 -27.21
N ASP A 177 -3.20 1.61 -26.71
CA ASP A 177 -3.09 2.91 -27.38
C ASP A 177 -2.26 3.93 -26.59
N GLU A 178 -2.10 5.14 -27.15
CA GLU A 178 -1.29 6.21 -26.55
C GLU A 178 -1.80 6.66 -25.18
N LYS A 179 -3.08 6.44 -24.85
CA LYS A 179 -3.62 6.78 -23.53
C LYS A 179 -3.02 5.87 -22.46
N ALA A 180 -2.90 4.58 -22.73
CA ALA A 180 -2.22 3.64 -21.84
C ALA A 180 -0.75 4.04 -21.64
N CYS A 181 -0.04 4.28 -22.74
CA CYS A 181 1.37 4.69 -22.74
C CYS A 181 1.62 6.00 -21.98
N SER A 182 0.74 7.00 -22.13
CA SER A 182 0.81 8.27 -21.40
C SER A 182 0.80 8.08 -19.88
N TRP A 183 -0.08 7.23 -19.37
CA TRP A 183 -0.14 6.93 -17.94
C TRP A 183 1.07 6.14 -17.45
N LEU A 184 1.55 5.18 -18.23
CA LEU A 184 2.76 4.41 -17.92
C LEU A 184 4.02 5.31 -17.85
N ARG A 185 4.16 6.29 -18.78
CA ARG A 185 5.25 7.27 -18.73
C ARG A 185 5.16 8.16 -17.48
N LYS A 186 3.96 8.64 -17.13
CA LYS A 186 3.73 9.41 -15.88
C LYS A 186 4.07 8.59 -14.63
N ALA A 187 3.74 7.29 -14.63
CA ALA A 187 4.06 6.39 -13.54
C ALA A 187 5.58 6.29 -13.31
N LEU A 188 6.38 6.16 -14.38
CA LEU A 188 7.85 6.12 -14.26
C LEU A 188 8.46 7.43 -13.76
N ALA A 189 7.84 8.56 -14.08
CA ALA A 189 8.25 9.87 -13.60
C ALA A 189 7.86 10.13 -12.12
N SER A 190 6.98 9.30 -11.55
CA SER A 190 6.57 9.42 -10.14
C SER A 190 7.60 8.79 -9.21
N ASP A 191 7.85 9.46 -8.08
CA ASP A 191 8.71 8.94 -7.01
C ASP A 191 8.02 7.87 -6.16
N THR A 192 6.68 7.76 -6.24
CA THR A 192 5.92 6.81 -5.42
C THR A 192 5.73 5.43 -6.08
N ILE A 193 6.18 5.27 -7.34
CA ILE A 193 6.14 3.97 -8.02
C ILE A 193 7.06 2.96 -7.34
N GLY A 194 6.54 1.77 -7.05
CA GLY A 194 7.32 0.68 -6.46
C GLY A 194 8.39 0.15 -7.43
N GLY A 195 9.53 -0.31 -6.91
CA GLY A 195 10.63 -0.79 -7.75
C GLY A 195 10.27 -1.95 -8.69
N GLY A 196 9.47 -2.92 -8.20
CA GLY A 196 8.96 -4.02 -9.03
C GLY A 196 8.06 -3.51 -10.16
N THR A 197 7.08 -2.67 -9.82
CA THR A 197 6.19 -2.00 -10.78
C THR A 197 6.96 -1.20 -11.81
N ARG A 198 7.98 -0.44 -11.39
CA ARG A 198 8.86 0.32 -12.28
C ARG A 198 9.54 -0.56 -13.33
N SER A 199 10.02 -1.74 -12.93
CA SER A 199 10.63 -2.69 -13.85
C SER A 199 9.63 -3.20 -14.89
N VAL A 200 8.41 -3.53 -14.46
CA VAL A 200 7.35 -4.03 -15.36
C VAL A 200 6.91 -2.94 -16.34
N VAL A 201 6.62 -1.73 -15.84
CA VAL A 201 6.20 -0.59 -16.67
C VAL A 201 7.25 -0.25 -17.73
N SER A 202 8.53 -0.28 -17.36
CA SER A 202 9.64 -0.01 -18.30
C SER A 202 9.64 -0.99 -19.48
N SER A 203 9.33 -2.26 -19.23
CA SER A 203 9.23 -3.28 -20.28
C SER A 203 8.08 -2.99 -21.25
N TRP A 204 6.90 -2.65 -20.72
CA TRP A 204 5.71 -2.40 -21.55
C TRP A 204 5.83 -1.16 -22.41
N LEU A 205 6.51 -0.13 -21.92
CA LEU A 205 6.78 1.08 -22.70
C LEU A 205 7.63 0.82 -23.95
N LEU A 206 8.37 -0.30 -24.04
CA LEU A 206 9.08 -0.67 -25.27
C LEU A 206 8.11 -1.01 -26.42
N SER A 207 6.90 -1.42 -26.09
CA SER A 207 5.84 -1.74 -27.06
C SER A 207 4.96 -0.53 -27.38
N CYS A 208 5.17 0.62 -26.74
CA CYS A 208 4.45 1.84 -27.04
C CYS A 208 4.86 2.40 -28.41
N PRO A 209 3.91 2.98 -29.17
CA PRO A 209 4.25 3.78 -30.34
C PRO A 209 5.16 4.96 -29.93
N LYS A 210 6.07 5.31 -30.84
CA LYS A 210 7.00 6.45 -30.69
C LYS A 210 6.32 7.76 -30.97
#